data_AF-A0A7Z9W222-F1
#
_entry.id   AF-A0A7Z9W222-F1
#
_cell.length_a   1.000
_cell.length_b   1.000
_cell.length_c   1.000
_cell.angle_alpha   90.00
_cell.angle_beta   90.00
_cell.angle_gamma   90.00
#
_symmetry.space_group_name_H-M   'P 1'
#
loop_
_entity.id
_entity.type
_entity.pdbx_description
1 polymer ?
#
loop_
_entity_poly.entity_id
_entity_poly.type
_entity_poly.pdbx_seq_one_letter_code
_entity_poly.pdbx_strand_id
1 'polypeptide(L)'
;MRKIFVFVVAMALFIPAALLAQGPTGVESAEPFKVGTFNIHGVPHVGIVLRDSLVIDIEVANMALEANPEYAKIPMPEDMLELIGRYDYGLKYRLYEIVNDIVDNNRLSGSSRADFVYDVSELRIRPPIMYPGKMMNAAVNFYSHACEGCSAEELAQRTQARKEDRGIPYLFLKPGRGAVIGSGDQVVMPYGRDRIEWEVELAIVMGRTGKYISATRAYDHVFGYMV
;
A
#
# COMPACT_ATOMS: atom_id res chain seq x y z
N MET A 1 -73.85 24.90 16.69
CA MET A 1 -72.41 25.27 16.68
C MET A 1 -71.59 24.00 16.48
N ARG A 2 -71.15 23.73 15.24
CA ARG A 2 -70.40 22.53 14.87
C ARG A 2 -68.92 22.93 14.77
N LYS A 3 -68.07 22.43 15.68
CA LYS A 3 -66.62 22.72 15.68
C LYS A 3 -65.94 21.84 14.64
N ILE A 4 -65.31 22.48 13.65
CA ILE A 4 -64.46 21.84 12.64
C ILE A 4 -63.08 21.66 13.26
N PHE A 5 -62.61 20.42 13.38
CA PHE A 5 -61.22 20.12 13.72
C PHE A 5 -60.41 20.05 12.42
N VAL A 6 -59.47 20.97 12.25
CA VAL A 6 -58.48 20.94 11.18
C VAL A 6 -57.30 20.10 11.66
N PHE A 7 -57.09 18.94 11.04
CA PHE A 7 -55.86 18.15 11.22
C PHE A 7 -54.76 18.77 10.35
N VAL A 8 -53.73 19.31 10.98
CA VAL A 8 -52.49 19.71 10.30
C VAL A 8 -51.60 18.47 10.17
N VAL A 9 -51.45 17.96 8.95
CA VAL A 9 -50.48 16.92 8.64
C VAL A 9 -49.11 17.58 8.47
N ALA A 10 -48.23 17.43 9.46
CA ALA A 10 -46.84 17.84 9.34
C ALA A 10 -46.10 16.79 8.49
N MET A 11 -45.79 17.16 7.25
CA MET A 11 -45.02 16.32 6.34
C MET A 11 -43.54 16.44 6.71
N ALA A 12 -43.03 15.48 7.50
CA ALA A 12 -41.61 15.39 7.80
C ALA A 12 -40.85 14.92 6.55
N LEU A 13 -40.11 15.84 5.92
CA LEU A 13 -39.15 15.53 4.87
C LEU A 13 -38.02 14.68 5.50
N PHE A 14 -38.09 13.37 5.33
CA PHE A 14 -36.97 12.47 5.57
C PHE A 14 -35.90 12.75 4.50
N ILE A 15 -34.92 13.57 4.84
CA ILE A 15 -33.65 13.60 4.13
C ILE A 15 -32.95 12.28 4.50
N PRO A 16 -32.61 11.40 3.54
CA PRO A 16 -31.76 10.27 3.87
C PRO A 16 -30.43 10.87 4.29
N ALA A 17 -30.04 10.64 5.55
CA ALA A 17 -28.69 10.92 6.00
C ALA A 17 -27.76 10.09 5.11
N ALA A 18 -27.19 10.75 4.09
CA ALA A 18 -26.04 10.21 3.39
C ALA A 18 -25.01 9.93 4.49
N LEU A 19 -24.61 8.67 4.61
CA LEU A 19 -23.42 8.29 5.37
C LEU A 19 -22.24 9.00 4.70
N LEU A 20 -21.99 10.23 5.13
CA LEU A 20 -20.68 10.84 5.05
C LEU A 20 -19.87 10.15 6.13
N ALA A 21 -19.19 9.05 5.76
CA ALA A 21 -18.01 8.62 6.47
C ALA A 21 -16.92 9.69 6.25
N GLN A 22 -17.08 10.84 6.88
CA GLN A 22 -16.00 11.79 7.08
C GLN A 22 -15.26 11.32 8.32
N GLY A 23 -14.23 10.50 8.11
CA GLY A 23 -13.14 10.44 9.08
C GLY A 23 -12.61 11.85 9.31
N PRO A 24 -11.99 12.15 10.47
CA PRO A 24 -11.64 13.51 10.81
C PRO A 24 -10.71 14.08 9.73
N THR A 25 -11.16 15.12 9.05
CA THR A 25 -10.30 15.90 8.15
C THR A 25 -9.24 16.57 9.01
N GLY A 26 -8.02 16.00 9.07
CA GLY A 26 -6.91 16.58 9.82
C GLY A 26 -6.10 15.61 10.69
N VAL A 27 -6.38 14.30 10.70
CA VAL A 27 -5.47 13.34 11.34
C VAL A 27 -4.23 13.19 10.47
N GLU A 28 -3.09 13.60 10.99
CA GLU A 28 -1.77 13.31 10.43
C GLU A 28 -1.10 12.20 11.25
N SER A 29 -0.24 11.42 10.59
CA SER A 29 0.57 10.39 11.25
C SER A 29 1.71 11.03 12.05
N ALA A 30 1.91 10.59 13.30
CA ALA A 30 2.95 11.10 14.21
C ALA A 30 4.36 10.90 13.65
N GLU A 31 4.58 9.83 12.89
CA GLU A 31 5.79 9.62 12.10
C GLU A 31 5.49 8.95 10.76
N PRO A 32 6.36 9.11 9.74
CA PRO A 32 6.24 8.39 8.47
C PRO A 32 6.39 6.88 8.67
N PHE A 33 5.66 6.11 7.88
CA PHE A 33 5.68 4.65 7.94
C PHE A 33 5.62 4.01 6.55
N LYS A 34 5.96 2.72 6.50
CA LYS A 34 5.75 1.85 5.34
C LYS A 34 4.72 0.78 5.71
N VAL A 35 4.25 0.03 4.73
CA VAL A 35 3.42 -1.17 4.96
C VAL A 35 4.06 -2.37 4.30
N GLY A 36 3.86 -3.54 4.87
CA GLY A 36 4.38 -4.80 4.34
C GLY A 36 3.55 -5.99 4.78
N THR A 37 3.91 -7.16 4.29
CA THR A 37 3.29 -8.43 4.70
C THR A 37 4.35 -9.28 5.39
N PHE A 38 4.03 -9.78 6.57
CA PHE A 38 4.96 -10.50 7.43
C PHE A 38 4.36 -11.83 7.86
N ASN A 39 5.20 -12.81 8.14
CA ASN A 39 4.76 -14.01 8.84
C ASN A 39 4.80 -13.74 10.35
N ILE A 40 3.64 -13.69 10.99
CA ILE A 40 3.48 -13.54 12.44
C ILE A 40 2.77 -14.81 12.93
N HIS A 41 3.39 -15.52 13.87
CA HIS A 41 2.87 -16.80 14.41
C HIS A 41 2.49 -17.86 13.37
N GLY A 42 3.16 -17.88 12.21
CA GLY A 42 2.93 -18.84 11.12
C GLY A 42 1.99 -18.35 10.01
N VAL A 43 1.29 -17.23 10.22
CA VAL A 43 0.21 -16.72 9.36
C VAL A 43 0.66 -15.42 8.68
N PRO A 44 0.25 -15.11 7.43
CA PRO A 44 0.54 -13.81 6.83
C PRO A 44 -0.31 -12.71 7.48
N HIS A 45 0.34 -11.63 7.92
CA HIS A 45 -0.32 -10.44 8.45
C HIS A 45 0.17 -9.20 7.70
N VAL A 46 -0.71 -8.24 7.49
CA VAL A 46 -0.34 -6.90 7.03
C VAL A 46 0.21 -6.13 8.24
N GLY A 47 1.36 -5.49 8.07
CA GLY A 47 2.02 -4.73 9.14
C GLY A 47 2.36 -3.31 8.71
N ILE A 48 2.34 -2.40 9.68
CA ILE A 48 3.01 -1.09 9.56
C ILE A 48 4.48 -1.29 9.91
N VAL A 49 5.37 -0.69 9.13
CA VAL A 49 6.81 -0.67 9.41
C VAL A 49 7.21 0.73 9.85
N LEU A 50 7.73 0.83 11.07
CA LEU A 50 8.27 2.06 11.65
C LEU A 50 9.78 1.99 11.75
N ARG A 51 10.44 3.11 11.44
CA ARG A 51 11.88 3.31 11.64
C ARG A 51 12.75 2.20 11.03
N ASP A 52 12.24 1.58 9.97
CA ASP A 52 12.86 0.46 9.24
C ASP A 52 13.27 -0.76 10.09
N SER A 53 12.78 -0.84 11.33
CA SER A 53 13.23 -1.82 12.33
C SER A 53 12.10 -2.43 13.14
N LEU A 54 10.92 -1.81 13.15
CA LEU A 54 9.77 -2.28 13.91
C LEU A 54 8.60 -2.61 12.99
N VAL A 55 7.91 -3.71 13.28
CA VAL A 55 6.65 -4.10 12.64
C VAL A 55 5.53 -4.05 13.65
N ILE A 56 4.44 -3.39 13.30
CA ILE A 56 3.20 -3.34 14.07
C ILE A 56 2.17 -4.20 13.35
N ASP A 57 1.69 -5.24 14.01
CA ASP A 57 0.54 -6.02 13.53
C ASP A 57 -0.73 -5.17 13.61
N ILE A 58 -1.27 -4.78 12.44
CA ILE A 58 -2.37 -3.82 12.39
C ILE A 58 -3.67 -4.41 12.92
N GLU A 59 -3.85 -5.73 12.86
CA GLU A 59 -5.06 -6.39 13.34
C GLU A 59 -5.15 -6.27 14.86
N VAL A 60 -4.11 -6.71 15.56
CA VAL A 60 -4.05 -6.67 17.02
C VAL A 60 -3.94 -5.24 17.54
N ALA A 61 -3.18 -4.37 16.86
CA ALA A 61 -3.11 -2.96 17.22
C ALA A 61 -4.46 -2.25 17.09
N ASN A 62 -5.22 -2.54 16.02
CA ASN A 62 -6.57 -2.01 15.85
C ASN A 62 -7.53 -2.49 16.95
N MET A 63 -7.47 -3.78 17.33
CA MET A 63 -8.26 -4.31 18.43
C MET A 63 -7.95 -3.60 19.76
N ALA A 64 -6.67 -3.32 20.02
CA ALA A 64 -6.25 -2.58 21.20
C ALA A 64 -6.75 -1.13 21.19
N LEU A 65 -6.72 -0.47 20.03
CA LEU A 65 -7.25 0.88 19.85
C LEU A 65 -8.77 0.94 20.08
N GLU A 66 -9.51 -0.03 19.53
CA GLU A 66 -10.97 -0.16 19.67
C GLU A 66 -11.43 -0.58 21.07
N ALA A 67 -10.51 -0.89 21.98
CA ALA A 67 -10.84 -1.04 23.40
C ALA A 67 -11.26 0.29 24.03
N ASN A 68 -10.83 1.44 23.48
CA ASN A 68 -11.39 2.74 23.81
C ASN A 68 -12.70 2.95 23.00
N PRO A 69 -13.86 3.17 23.67
CA PRO A 69 -15.16 3.34 23.01
C PRO A 69 -15.27 4.58 22.12
N GLU A 70 -14.31 5.51 22.19
CA GLU A 70 -14.24 6.67 21.29
C GLU A 70 -13.87 6.28 19.85
N TYR A 71 -13.20 5.14 19.66
CA TYR A 71 -12.84 4.65 18.33
C TYR A 71 -13.94 3.78 17.74
N ALA A 72 -14.35 4.09 16.51
CA ALA A 72 -15.28 3.26 15.75
C ALA A 72 -14.67 1.89 15.45
N LYS A 73 -15.52 0.86 15.35
CA LYS A 73 -15.07 -0.46 14.89
C LYS A 73 -14.86 -0.46 13.38
N ILE A 74 -13.64 -0.75 12.95
CA ILE A 74 -13.23 -0.83 11.54
C ILE A 74 -12.54 -2.17 11.32
N PRO A 75 -13.09 -3.07 10.49
CA PRO A 75 -12.44 -4.34 10.20
C PRO A 75 -11.12 -4.10 9.48
N MET A 76 -10.03 -4.69 9.98
CA MET A 76 -8.72 -4.65 9.31
C MET A 76 -8.74 -5.50 8.04
N PRO A 77 -7.94 -5.13 7.03
CA PRO A 77 -7.90 -5.84 5.77
C PRO A 77 -7.30 -7.24 5.93
N GLU A 78 -7.85 -8.22 5.22
CA GLU A 78 -7.35 -9.60 5.22
C GLU A 78 -5.95 -9.69 4.59
N ASP A 79 -5.68 -8.87 3.56
CA ASP A 79 -4.40 -8.83 2.87
C ASP A 79 -4.05 -7.42 2.34
N MET A 80 -2.88 -7.30 1.72
CA MET A 80 -2.40 -6.04 1.16
C MET A 80 -3.28 -5.52 0.01
N LEU A 81 -3.92 -6.40 -0.78
CA LEU A 81 -4.81 -5.97 -1.86
C LEU A 81 -6.06 -5.31 -1.30
N GLU A 82 -6.63 -5.87 -0.24
CA GLU A 82 -7.75 -5.27 0.47
C GLU A 82 -7.34 -3.95 1.15
N LEU A 83 -6.15 -3.90 1.77
CA LEU A 83 -5.61 -2.66 2.33
C LEU A 83 -5.56 -1.57 1.26
N ILE A 84 -4.92 -1.86 0.11
CA ILE A 84 -4.80 -0.92 -1.00
C ILE A 84 -6.18 -0.48 -1.50
N GLY A 85 -7.10 -1.43 -1.69
CA GLY A 85 -8.45 -1.16 -2.19
C GLY A 85 -9.30 -0.31 -1.26
N ARG A 86 -9.07 -0.38 0.06
CA ARG A 86 -9.80 0.37 1.10
C ARG A 86 -9.01 1.55 1.66
N TYR A 87 -7.78 1.79 1.20
CA TYR A 87 -6.86 2.76 1.79
C TYR A 87 -7.47 4.17 1.84
N ASP A 88 -7.92 4.66 0.69
CA ASP A 88 -8.54 5.98 0.57
C ASP A 88 -9.99 6.04 1.09
N TYR A 89 -10.58 4.88 1.40
CA TYR A 89 -11.94 4.74 1.93
C TYR A 89 -11.98 4.62 3.46
N GLY A 90 -10.91 5.07 4.14
CA GLY A 90 -10.88 5.24 5.59
C GLY A 90 -9.73 4.52 6.28
N LEU A 91 -9.20 3.43 5.69
CA LEU A 91 -8.12 2.68 6.34
C LEU A 91 -6.86 3.53 6.51
N LYS A 92 -6.56 4.46 5.60
CA LYS A 92 -5.46 5.42 5.74
C LYS A 92 -5.49 6.13 7.10
N TYR A 93 -6.64 6.69 7.48
CA TYR A 93 -6.76 7.42 8.73
C TYR A 93 -6.73 6.50 9.95
N ARG A 94 -7.27 5.29 9.85
CA ARG A 94 -7.13 4.29 10.92
C ARG A 94 -5.68 3.88 11.15
N LEU A 95 -4.88 3.71 10.09
CA LEU A 95 -3.45 3.46 10.25
C LEU A 95 -2.74 4.63 10.94
N TYR A 96 -3.16 5.88 10.68
CA TYR A 96 -2.61 7.05 11.37
C TYR A 96 -2.98 7.05 12.86
N GLU A 97 -4.24 6.74 13.19
CA GLU A 97 -4.68 6.61 14.59
C GLU A 97 -3.88 5.53 15.33
N ILE A 98 -3.61 4.38 14.69
CA ILE A 98 -2.77 3.31 15.25
C ILE A 98 -1.34 3.80 15.49
N VAL A 99 -0.72 4.46 14.50
CA VAL A 99 0.65 4.99 14.66
C VAL A 99 0.70 6.02 15.79
N ASN A 100 -0.28 6.93 15.84
CA ASN A 100 -0.35 7.98 16.85
C ASN A 100 -0.52 7.38 18.25
N ASP A 101 -1.46 6.45 18.45
CA ASP A 101 -1.64 5.78 19.75
C ASP A 101 -0.34 5.13 20.25
N ILE A 102 0.35 4.39 19.37
CA ILE A 102 1.54 3.64 19.75
C ILE A 102 2.72 4.58 20.06
N VAL A 103 2.90 5.62 19.25
CA VAL A 103 3.99 6.60 19.40
C VAL A 103 3.76 7.48 20.63
N ASP A 104 2.58 8.08 20.76
CA ASP A 104 2.27 9.06 21.81
C ASP A 104 2.25 8.40 23.20
N ASN A 105 1.86 7.12 23.27
CA ASN A 105 1.87 6.35 24.51
C ASN A 105 3.19 5.57 24.75
N ASN A 106 4.25 5.82 23.97
CA ASN A 106 5.57 5.20 24.12
C ASN A 106 5.55 3.65 24.10
N ARG A 107 4.72 3.06 23.24
CA ARG A 107 4.47 1.60 23.19
C ARG A 107 5.41 0.84 22.25
N LEU A 108 6.45 1.49 21.75
CA LEU A 108 7.41 0.90 20.79
C LEU A 108 8.57 0.15 21.42
N SER A 109 8.87 0.37 22.71
CA SER A 109 10.11 -0.17 23.32
C SER A 109 10.03 -0.27 24.85
N GLY A 110 11.04 -0.93 25.43
CA GLY A 110 11.17 -1.06 26.88
C GLY A 110 10.04 -1.86 27.53
N SER A 111 9.78 -1.60 28.81
CA SER A 111 8.72 -2.27 29.59
C SER A 111 7.30 -1.94 29.12
N SER A 112 7.14 -0.87 28.33
CA SER A 112 5.85 -0.43 27.77
C SER A 112 5.62 -0.93 26.35
N ARG A 113 6.57 -1.67 25.77
CA ARG A 113 6.45 -2.24 24.41
C ARG A 113 5.19 -3.09 24.34
N ALA A 114 4.31 -2.78 23.39
CA ALA A 114 3.11 -3.58 23.18
C ALA A 114 3.44 -4.91 22.50
N ASP A 115 2.68 -5.96 22.84
CA ASP A 115 2.91 -7.33 22.36
C ASP A 115 2.74 -7.50 20.84
N PHE A 116 2.10 -6.53 20.18
CA PHE A 116 1.93 -6.50 18.73
C PHE A 116 3.03 -5.71 17.99
N VAL A 117 4.10 -5.31 18.70
CA VAL A 117 5.27 -4.63 18.14
C VAL A 117 6.45 -5.59 18.10
N TYR A 118 6.90 -5.94 16.90
CA TYR A 118 7.96 -6.91 16.65
C TYR A 118 9.19 -6.26 16.03
N ASP A 119 10.37 -6.82 16.25
CA ASP A 119 11.55 -6.39 15.51
C ASP A 119 11.50 -7.02 14.11
N VAL A 120 11.76 -6.23 13.06
CA VAL A 120 11.74 -6.72 11.66
C VAL A 120 12.63 -7.95 11.49
N SER A 121 13.76 -7.99 12.18
CA SER A 121 14.72 -9.10 12.15
C SER A 121 14.19 -10.42 12.70
N GLU A 122 13.13 -10.38 13.52
CA GLU A 122 12.51 -11.57 14.10
C GLU A 122 11.42 -12.15 13.21
N LEU A 123 10.97 -11.39 12.21
CA LEU A 123 9.88 -11.77 11.32
C LEU A 123 10.40 -12.21 9.95
N ARG A 124 9.74 -13.22 9.38
CA ARG A 124 9.93 -13.54 7.96
C ARG A 124 9.12 -12.56 7.11
N ILE A 125 9.81 -11.76 6.31
CA ILE A 125 9.20 -10.86 5.34
C ILE A 125 8.58 -11.67 4.19
N ARG A 126 7.32 -11.36 3.85
CA ARG A 126 6.62 -11.91 2.69
C ARG A 126 6.54 -10.86 1.57
N PRO A 127 6.24 -11.25 0.33
CA PRO A 127 5.87 -10.27 -0.69
C PRO A 127 4.77 -9.36 -0.14
N PRO A 128 4.89 -8.02 -0.24
CA PRO A 128 3.80 -7.14 0.17
C PRO A 128 2.49 -7.55 -0.48
N ILE A 129 2.50 -7.83 -1.79
CA ILE A 129 1.35 -8.35 -2.53
C ILE A 129 1.64 -9.78 -2.98
N MET A 130 1.04 -10.77 -2.32
CA MET A 130 1.09 -12.15 -2.79
C MET A 130 0.05 -12.33 -3.90
N TYR A 131 0.50 -12.74 -5.09
CA TYR A 131 -0.34 -12.93 -6.30
C TYR A 131 -0.97 -11.63 -6.85
N PRO A 132 -0.15 -10.65 -7.27
CA PRO A 132 -0.67 -9.45 -7.92
C PRO A 132 -1.50 -9.80 -9.15
N GLY A 133 -2.66 -9.15 -9.30
CA GLY A 133 -3.59 -9.44 -10.40
C GLY A 133 -3.02 -9.14 -11.80
N LYS A 134 -2.18 -8.11 -11.92
CA LYS A 134 -1.49 -7.76 -13.17
C LYS A 134 -0.14 -7.13 -12.88
N MET A 135 0.92 -7.66 -13.49
CA MET A 135 2.26 -7.07 -13.45
C MET A 135 2.65 -6.61 -14.86
N MET A 136 2.76 -5.30 -15.03
CA MET A 136 3.20 -4.66 -16.27
C MET A 136 4.62 -4.15 -16.08
N ASN A 137 5.55 -4.65 -16.89
CA ASN A 137 6.97 -4.33 -16.79
C ASN A 137 7.31 -3.39 -17.95
N ALA A 138 8.08 -2.34 -17.67
CA ALA A 138 8.50 -1.37 -18.67
C ALA A 138 9.89 -1.72 -19.17
N ALA A 139 10.01 -2.05 -20.45
CA ALA A 139 11.32 -2.38 -21.01
C ALA A 139 12.17 -1.11 -21.21
N VAL A 140 13.44 -1.17 -20.79
CA VAL A 140 14.48 -0.17 -21.07
C VAL A 140 14.03 1.27 -20.75
N ASN A 141 13.42 1.46 -19.58
CA ASN A 141 12.93 2.76 -19.13
C ASN A 141 13.99 3.62 -18.41
N PHE A 142 15.11 3.02 -17.99
CA PHE A 142 16.29 3.72 -17.48
C PHE A 142 17.30 3.92 -18.60
N TYR A 143 17.68 5.17 -18.86
CA TYR A 143 18.64 5.49 -19.93
C TYR A 143 20.02 4.85 -19.69
N SER A 144 20.41 4.65 -18.44
CA SER A 144 21.63 3.92 -18.06
C SER A 144 21.62 2.47 -18.55
N HIS A 145 20.44 1.87 -18.70
CA HIS A 145 20.23 0.51 -19.18
C HIS A 145 20.16 0.43 -20.72
N ALA A 146 20.12 1.57 -21.42
CA ALA A 146 20.03 1.61 -22.88
C ALA A 146 21.32 1.12 -23.59
N CYS A 147 22.43 1.08 -22.86
CA CYS A 147 23.61 0.34 -23.28
C CYS A 147 24.52 -0.03 -22.10
N GLU A 148 24.36 -1.24 -21.61
CA GLU A 148 25.29 -1.82 -20.66
C GLU A 148 26.58 -2.23 -21.40
N GLY A 149 27.71 -1.60 -21.04
CA GLY A 149 29.02 -1.88 -21.65
C GLY A 149 29.45 -0.93 -22.79
N CYS A 150 28.65 0.08 -23.14
CA CYS A 150 29.07 1.15 -24.06
C CYS A 150 30.06 2.12 -23.42
N SER A 151 30.80 2.85 -24.26
CA SER A 151 31.50 4.06 -23.83
C SER A 151 30.53 5.16 -23.40
N ALA A 152 31.01 6.13 -22.62
CA ALA A 152 30.21 7.26 -22.16
C ALA A 152 29.63 8.09 -23.32
N GLU A 153 30.36 8.20 -24.44
CA GLU A 153 29.91 8.92 -25.63
C GLU A 153 28.76 8.20 -26.33
N GLU A 154 28.87 6.88 -26.51
CA GLU A 154 27.80 6.06 -27.10
C GLU A 154 26.54 6.06 -26.23
N LEU A 155 26.71 5.99 -24.90
CA LEU A 155 25.59 6.09 -23.97
C LEU A 155 24.90 7.46 -24.08
N ALA A 156 25.66 8.55 -24.20
CA ALA A 156 25.12 9.90 -24.37
C ALA A 156 24.34 10.04 -25.68
N GLN A 157 24.90 9.55 -26.80
CA GLN A 157 24.23 9.55 -28.10
C GLN A 157 22.92 8.74 -28.08
N ARG A 158 22.94 7.52 -27.54
CA ARG A 158 21.75 6.68 -27.40
C ARG A 158 20.69 7.31 -26.51
N THR A 159 21.12 7.90 -25.39
CA THR A 159 20.23 8.61 -24.47
C THR A 159 19.55 9.79 -25.17
N GLN A 160 20.30 10.57 -25.96
CA GLN A 160 19.77 11.71 -26.69
C GLN A 160 18.76 11.26 -27.75
N ALA A 161 19.11 10.27 -28.57
CA ALA A 161 18.19 9.70 -29.57
C ALA A 161 16.89 9.18 -28.92
N ARG A 162 16.99 8.52 -27.75
CA ARG A 162 15.85 8.02 -26.99
C ARG A 162 15.02 9.13 -26.33
N LYS A 163 15.60 10.28 -26.02
CA LYS A 163 14.86 11.45 -25.52
C LYS A 163 14.07 12.12 -26.64
N GLU A 164 14.66 12.22 -27.82
CA GLU A 164 14.03 12.78 -29.02
C GLU A 164 12.91 11.88 -29.55
N ASP A 165 13.12 10.56 -29.53
CA ASP A 165 12.14 9.54 -29.92
C ASP A 165 11.81 8.60 -28.75
N ARG A 166 11.18 9.16 -27.71
CA ARG A 166 10.81 8.40 -26.52
C ARG A 166 9.74 7.34 -26.82
N GLY A 167 8.89 7.59 -27.82
CA GLY A 167 7.79 6.71 -28.22
C GLY A 167 6.80 6.40 -27.10
N ILE A 168 5.96 5.38 -27.33
CA ILE A 168 5.09 4.78 -26.30
C ILE A 168 5.94 3.77 -25.51
N PRO A 169 5.92 3.79 -24.16
CA PRO A 169 6.63 2.79 -23.37
C PRO A 169 6.24 1.37 -23.79
N TYR A 170 7.24 0.53 -24.03
CA TYR A 170 7.00 -0.88 -24.33
C TYR A 170 6.72 -1.63 -23.03
N LEU A 171 5.50 -2.16 -22.91
CA LEU A 171 5.05 -2.86 -21.73
C LEU A 171 4.84 -4.35 -22.04
N PHE A 172 5.33 -5.21 -21.16
CA PHE A 172 5.12 -6.66 -21.24
C PHE A 172 4.63 -7.22 -19.90
N LEU A 173 3.96 -8.37 -19.96
CA LEU A 173 3.36 -9.00 -18.79
C LEU A 173 4.28 -10.09 -18.25
N LYS A 174 4.41 -10.15 -16.92
CA LYS A 174 4.93 -11.31 -16.20
C LYS A 174 3.75 -12.00 -15.45
N PRO A 175 3.76 -13.34 -15.29
CA PRO A 175 2.70 -14.04 -14.58
C PRO A 175 2.58 -13.57 -13.12
N GLY A 176 1.39 -13.13 -12.69
CA GLY A 176 1.16 -12.70 -11.30
C GLY A 176 1.34 -13.82 -10.27
N ARG A 177 0.95 -15.05 -10.62
CA ARG A 177 1.08 -16.23 -9.76
C ARG A 177 2.37 -16.98 -10.05
N GLY A 178 3.18 -17.21 -9.00
CA GLY A 178 4.39 -18.03 -9.06
C GLY A 178 5.68 -17.28 -9.44
N ALA A 179 5.61 -16.00 -9.81
CA ALA A 179 6.80 -15.20 -10.15
C ALA A 179 7.29 -14.29 -9.02
N VAL A 180 6.47 -14.06 -7.98
CA VAL A 180 6.81 -13.19 -6.85
C VAL A 180 7.08 -14.06 -5.61
N ILE A 181 8.21 -13.83 -4.95
CA ILE A 181 8.65 -14.50 -3.71
C ILE A 181 9.10 -13.47 -2.68
N GLY A 182 9.19 -13.86 -1.40
CA GLY A 182 9.58 -12.94 -0.33
C GLY A 182 11.05 -12.55 -0.39
N SER A 183 11.39 -11.43 0.25
CA SER A 183 12.80 -11.05 0.41
C SER A 183 13.53 -12.12 1.21
N GLY A 184 14.66 -12.59 0.68
CA GLY A 184 15.45 -13.70 1.24
C GLY A 184 14.94 -15.10 0.92
N ASP A 185 13.81 -15.25 0.22
CA ASP A 185 13.36 -16.56 -0.26
C ASP A 185 14.24 -17.06 -1.42
N GLN A 186 14.35 -18.38 -1.54
CA GLN A 186 15.20 -19.01 -2.55
C GLN A 186 14.58 -18.94 -3.95
N VAL A 187 15.38 -18.54 -4.94
CA VAL A 187 15.01 -18.59 -6.36
C VAL A 187 15.30 -20.00 -6.91
N VAL A 188 14.28 -20.62 -7.50
CA VAL A 188 14.44 -21.93 -8.15
C VAL A 188 15.05 -21.75 -9.53
N MET A 189 16.28 -22.23 -9.70
CA MET A 189 17.02 -22.13 -10.96
C MET A 189 16.49 -23.15 -11.98
N PRO A 190 16.08 -22.73 -13.18
CA PRO A 190 15.60 -23.67 -14.19
C PRO A 190 16.69 -24.63 -14.65
N TYR A 191 16.37 -25.91 -14.77
CA TYR A 191 17.30 -26.93 -15.25
C TYR A 191 17.84 -26.60 -16.65
N GLY A 192 19.15 -26.80 -16.86
CA GLY A 192 19.80 -26.59 -18.15
C GLY A 192 19.93 -25.11 -18.55
N ARG A 193 19.95 -24.18 -17.59
CA ARG A 193 20.31 -22.78 -17.80
C ARG A 193 21.69 -22.50 -17.22
N ASP A 194 22.58 -21.97 -18.05
CA ASP A 194 23.97 -21.65 -17.75
C ASP A 194 24.23 -20.15 -17.57
N ARG A 195 23.26 -19.31 -17.95
CA ARG A 195 23.29 -17.85 -17.81
C ARG A 195 22.00 -17.37 -17.17
N ILE A 196 22.10 -17.04 -15.89
CA ILE A 196 21.00 -16.46 -15.13
C ILE A 196 21.50 -15.14 -14.59
N GLU A 197 20.78 -14.08 -14.91
CA GLU A 197 21.08 -12.71 -14.56
C GLU A 197 19.96 -12.16 -13.69
N TRP A 198 20.27 -11.13 -12.91
CA TRP A 198 19.31 -10.41 -12.10
C TRP A 198 19.06 -9.04 -12.74
N GLU A 199 17.88 -8.50 -12.48
CA GLU A 199 17.50 -7.15 -12.88
C GLU A 199 17.13 -6.37 -11.62
N VAL A 200 17.76 -5.21 -11.41
CA VAL A 200 17.31 -4.28 -10.37
C VAL A 200 16.23 -3.40 -10.97
N GLU A 201 14.99 -3.66 -10.55
CA GLU A 201 13.81 -2.93 -10.97
C GLU A 201 13.15 -2.22 -9.78
N LEU A 202 12.37 -1.17 -10.06
CA LEU A 202 11.50 -0.52 -9.08
C LEU A 202 10.05 -0.77 -9.50
N ALA A 203 9.24 -1.31 -8.58
CA ALA A 203 7.82 -1.49 -8.80
C ALA A 203 7.02 -0.29 -8.29
N ILE A 204 6.06 0.15 -9.10
CA ILE A 204 5.05 1.15 -8.74
C ILE A 204 3.74 0.41 -8.47
N VAL A 205 3.21 0.56 -7.27
CA VAL A 205 1.93 -0.05 -6.87
C VAL A 205 0.81 0.96 -7.10
N MET A 206 -0.17 0.58 -7.93
CA MET A 206 -1.32 1.42 -8.21
C MET A 206 -2.41 1.19 -7.16
N GLY A 207 -2.89 2.26 -6.53
CA GLY A 207 -3.93 2.22 -5.49
C GLY A 207 -5.33 2.57 -5.97
N ARG A 208 -5.45 3.33 -7.07
CA ARG A 208 -6.73 3.79 -7.60
C ARG A 208 -6.96 3.35 -9.02
N THR A 209 -8.14 2.81 -9.28
CA THR A 209 -8.60 2.55 -10.65
C THR A 209 -8.73 3.86 -11.43
N GLY A 210 -8.47 3.85 -12.73
CA GLY A 210 -8.72 4.99 -13.59
C GLY A 210 -8.62 4.62 -15.07
N LYS A 211 -9.10 5.53 -15.93
CA LYS A 211 -9.06 5.38 -17.39
C LYS A 211 -8.78 6.75 -18.00
N TYR A 212 -7.91 6.82 -19.02
CA TYR A 212 -7.48 8.08 -19.65
C TYR A 212 -6.98 9.12 -18.64
N ILE A 213 -6.16 8.67 -17.68
CA ILE A 213 -5.56 9.54 -16.65
C ILE A 213 -4.53 10.45 -17.34
N SER A 214 -4.63 11.76 -17.11
CA SER A 214 -3.62 12.70 -17.61
C SER A 214 -2.28 12.46 -16.91
N ALA A 215 -1.16 12.73 -17.61
CA ALA A 215 0.18 12.56 -17.02
C ALA A 215 0.35 13.36 -15.71
N THR A 216 -0.25 14.54 -15.61
CA THR A 216 -0.23 15.41 -14.42
C THR A 216 -0.97 14.84 -13.21
N ARG A 217 -1.86 13.86 -13.41
CA ARG A 217 -2.67 13.21 -12.36
C ARG A 217 -2.19 11.80 -12.06
N ALA A 218 -1.15 11.31 -12.75
CA ALA A 218 -0.71 9.92 -12.64
C ALA A 218 -0.32 9.54 -11.20
N TYR A 219 0.38 10.41 -10.48
CA TYR A 219 0.80 10.16 -9.10
C TYR A 219 -0.36 10.06 -8.10
N ASP A 220 -1.51 10.66 -8.39
CA ASP A 220 -2.70 10.53 -7.53
C ASP A 220 -3.25 9.10 -7.47
N HIS A 221 -2.83 8.24 -8.41
CA HIS A 221 -3.22 6.85 -8.49
C HIS A 221 -2.17 5.90 -7.90
N VAL A 222 -1.00 6.40 -7.50
CA VAL A 222 0.08 5.58 -6.93
C VAL A 222 -0.19 5.39 -5.44
N PHE A 223 -0.25 4.13 -5.01
CA PHE A 223 -0.31 3.76 -3.59
C PHE A 223 1.08 3.83 -2.95
N GLY A 224 2.08 3.29 -3.64
CA GLY A 224 3.44 3.22 -3.12
C GLY A 224 4.41 2.60 -4.10
N TYR A 225 5.61 2.34 -3.60
CA TYR A 225 6.72 1.79 -4.36
C TYR A 225 7.33 0.62 -3.59
N MET A 226 7.89 -0.35 -4.32
CA MET A 226 8.61 -1.48 -3.72
C MET A 226 9.78 -1.93 -4.60
N VAL A 227 10.71 -2.65 -3.98
CA VAL A 227 11.85 -3.34 -4.62
C VAL A 227 11.74 -4.81 -4.27
#